data_AF-A0A3P5WM38-F1
#
_entry.id   AF-A0A3P5WM38-F1
#
_cell.length_a   1.000
_cell.length_b   1.000
_cell.length_c   1.000
_cell.angle_alpha   90.00
_cell.angle_beta   90.00
_cell.angle_gamma   90.00
#
_symmetry.space_group_name_H-M   'P 1'
#
loop_
_entity.id
_entity.type
_entity.pdbx_description
1 polymer ?
#
loop_
_entity_poly.entity_id
_entity_poly.type
_entity_poly.pdbx_seq_one_letter_code
_entity_poly.pdbx_strand_id
1 'polypeptide(L)'
;MQGVLAPVQFLVFIVSAALVLRYLVTGDGYAVATVSVVAKTVILYAIMVTGAIWEKVVFGQYLMHPSFYWEDAVSFAVIALHTAYLVALFGGFVGPVALMWIALAAYGIYVVNAVQFVGKMRQARAEA
;
A
#
# COMPACT_ATOMS: atom_id res chain seq x y z
N MET A 1 -13.67 -10.15 6.55
CA MET A 1 -12.47 -9.55 7.16
C MET A 1 -11.90 -8.39 6.33
N GLN A 2 -11.72 -8.55 5.00
CA GLN A 2 -11.18 -7.49 4.14
C GLN A 2 -12.00 -6.19 4.08
N GLY A 3 -13.33 -6.26 4.23
CA GLY A 3 -14.22 -5.08 4.18
C GLY A 3 -13.96 -4.01 5.25
N VAL A 4 -13.26 -4.35 6.35
CA VAL A 4 -12.83 -3.38 7.39
C VAL A 4 -11.36 -2.98 7.19
N LEU A 5 -10.51 -3.94 6.80
CA LEU A 5 -9.08 -3.70 6.60
C LEU A 5 -8.81 -2.71 5.46
N ALA A 6 -9.58 -2.75 4.37
CA ALA A 6 -9.41 -1.84 3.25
C ALA A 6 -9.68 -0.36 3.62
N PRO A 7 -10.81 0.01 4.27
CA PRO A 7 -11.01 1.36 4.79
C PRO A 7 -9.93 1.83 5.77
N VAL A 8 -9.52 0.97 6.69
CA VAL A 8 -8.46 1.30 7.67
C VAL A 8 -7.15 1.57 6.96
N GLN A 9 -6.77 0.73 5.99
CA GLN A 9 -5.54 0.92 5.20
C GLN A 9 -5.57 2.21 4.38
N PHE A 10 -6.74 2.61 3.89
CA PHE A 10 -6.93 3.86 3.18
C PHE A 10 -6.79 5.09 4.11
N LEU A 11 -7.32 5.02 5.34
CA LEU A 11 -7.13 6.09 6.33
C LEU A 11 -5.65 6.20 6.74
N VAL A 12 -5.00 5.07 7.01
CA VAL A 12 -3.55 5.02 7.30
C VAL A 12 -2.74 5.57 6.14
N PHE A 13 -3.15 5.30 4.90
CA PHE A 13 -2.55 5.90 3.70
C PHE A 13 -2.65 7.43 3.72
N ILE A 14 -3.84 7.99 3.93
CA ILE A 14 -4.04 9.46 3.91
C ILE A 14 -3.18 10.12 4.99
N VAL A 15 -3.22 9.61 6.22
CA VAL A 15 -2.44 10.16 7.34
C VAL A 15 -0.94 10.11 7.04
N SER A 16 -0.44 8.97 6.55
CA SER A 16 0.98 8.82 6.22
C SER A 16 1.39 9.73 5.06
N ALA A 17 0.56 9.86 4.01
CA ALA A 17 0.83 10.75 2.89
C ALA A 17 0.91 12.22 3.35
N ALA A 18 0.00 12.67 4.22
CA ALA A 18 0.02 14.01 4.78
C ALA A 18 1.29 14.28 5.59
N LEU A 19 1.74 13.32 6.41
CA LEU A 19 2.97 13.44 7.21
C LEU A 19 4.23 13.47 6.33
N VAL A 20 4.30 12.62 5.31
CA VAL A 20 5.40 12.59 4.34
C VAL A 20 5.50 13.92 3.59
N LEU A 21 4.37 14.42 3.07
CA LEU A 21 4.33 15.71 2.37
C LEU A 21 4.66 16.88 3.29
N ARG A 22 4.17 16.89 4.53
CA ARG A 22 4.52 17.90 5.53
C ARG A 22 6.03 17.96 5.73
N TYR A 23 6.68 16.81 5.93
CA TYR A 23 8.12 16.76 6.11
C TYR A 23 8.87 17.24 4.86
N LEU A 24 8.45 16.85 3.65
CA LEU A 24 9.08 17.32 2.41
C LEU A 24 8.95 18.83 2.18
N VAL A 25 7.84 19.45 2.60
CA VAL A 25 7.60 20.89 2.43
C VAL A 25 8.27 21.73 3.52
N THR A 26 8.24 21.25 4.77
CA THR A 26 8.65 22.05 5.94
C THR A 26 10.02 21.68 6.50
N GLY A 27 10.53 20.48 6.20
CA GLY A 27 11.69 19.90 6.88
C GLY A 27 11.39 19.30 8.25
N ASP A 28 10.17 19.47 8.79
CA ASP A 28 9.82 19.05 10.15
C ASP A 28 9.05 17.72 10.20
N GLY A 29 9.25 16.98 11.29
CA GLY A 29 8.47 15.78 11.58
C GLY A 29 8.93 14.50 10.89
N TYR A 30 10.20 14.44 10.46
CA TYR A 30 10.81 13.25 9.85
C TYR A 30 10.50 11.96 10.62
N ALA A 31 10.70 11.95 11.95
CA ALA A 31 10.47 10.76 12.76
C ALA A 31 9.02 10.27 12.70
N VAL A 32 8.04 11.17 12.76
CA VAL A 32 6.62 10.83 12.72
C VAL A 32 6.22 10.34 11.33
N ALA A 33 6.75 10.95 10.26
CA ALA A 33 6.56 10.48 8.89
C ALA A 33 7.16 9.08 8.68
N THR A 34 8.37 8.83 9.18
CA THR A 34 9.01 7.51 9.10
C THR A 34 8.21 6.45 9.86
N VAL A 35 7.78 6.75 11.09
CA VAL A 35 6.93 5.84 11.87
C VAL A 35 5.61 5.55 11.16
N SER A 36 4.98 6.54 10.52
CA SER A 36 3.75 6.31 9.76
C SER A 36 3.97 5.43 8.53
N VAL A 37 5.09 5.59 7.80
CA VAL A 37 5.43 4.72 6.68
C VAL A 37 5.65 3.28 7.16
N VAL A 38 6.40 3.08 8.24
CA VAL A 38 6.65 1.74 8.82
C VAL A 38 5.35 1.09 9.28
N ALA A 39 4.49 1.81 10.01
CA ALA A 39 3.19 1.32 10.45
C ALA A 39 2.32 0.91 9.25
N LYS A 40 2.29 1.73 8.19
CA LYS A 40 1.58 1.42 6.94
C LYS A 40 2.14 0.16 6.27
N THR A 41 3.46 -0.03 6.25
CA THR A 41 4.09 -1.22 5.68
C THR A 41 3.68 -2.49 6.42
N VAL A 42 3.65 -2.46 7.76
CA VAL A 42 3.22 -3.61 8.57
C VAL A 42 1.77 -3.98 8.28
N ILE A 43 0.87 -2.99 8.21
CA ILE A 43 -0.54 -3.23 7.87
C ILE A 43 -0.68 -3.76 6.44
N LEU A 44 0.12 -3.25 5.49
CA LEU A 44 0.14 -3.74 4.11
C LEU A 44 0.51 -5.22 4.04
N TYR A 45 1.55 -5.65 4.76
CA TYR A 45 1.91 -7.07 4.83
C TYR A 45 0.80 -7.93 5.44
N ALA A 46 0.17 -7.46 6.52
CA ALA A 46 -0.94 -8.17 7.15
C ALA A 46 -2.13 -8.36 6.18
N ILE A 47 -2.46 -7.33 5.40
CA ILE A 47 -3.52 -7.39 4.39
C ILE A 47 -3.15 -8.37 3.26
N MET A 48 -1.90 -8.34 2.80
CA MET A 48 -1.44 -9.26 1.76
C MET A 48 -1.52 -10.71 2.21
N VAL A 49 -1.03 -11.02 3.42
CA VAL A 49 -1.05 -12.38 3.96
C VAL A 49 -2.48 -12.87 4.16
N THR A 50 -3.32 -12.05 4.79
CA THR A 50 -4.74 -12.41 5.01
C THR A 50 -5.53 -12.50 3.70
N GLY A 51 -5.18 -11.69 2.70
CA GLY A 51 -5.74 -11.77 1.34
C GLY A 51 -5.37 -13.03 0.61
N ALA A 52 -4.08 -13.37 0.58
CA ALA A 52 -3.57 -14.59 -0.03
C ALA A 52 -4.22 -15.85 0.59
N ILE A 53 -4.37 -15.89 1.92
CA ILE A 53 -5.06 -16.99 2.62
C ILE A 53 -6.53 -17.07 2.19
N TRP A 54 -7.23 -15.94 2.15
CA TRP A 54 -8.64 -15.90 1.73
C TRP A 54 -8.81 -16.42 0.30
N GLU A 55 -7.97 -15.98 -0.64
CA GLU A 55 -8.01 -16.48 -2.02
C GLU A 55 -7.72 -17.98 -2.10
N LYS A 56 -6.78 -18.49 -1.29
CA LYS A 56 -6.51 -19.92 -1.24
C LYS A 56 -7.72 -20.73 -0.82
N VAL A 57 -8.48 -20.24 0.17
CA VAL A 57 -9.70 -20.93 0.65
C VAL A 57 -10.83 -20.86 -0.38
N VAL A 58 -11.00 -19.74 -1.07
CA VAL A 58 -12.12 -19.53 -2.01
C VAL A 58 -11.84 -20.12 -3.39
N PHE A 59 -10.63 -19.95 -3.91
CA PHE A 59 -10.26 -20.27 -5.30
C PHE A 59 -9.22 -21.39 -5.42
N GLY A 60 -8.74 -21.94 -4.30
CA GLY A 60 -7.75 -23.02 -4.33
C GLY A 60 -6.34 -22.59 -4.71
N GLN A 61 -6.05 -21.29 -4.86
CA GLN A 61 -4.73 -20.74 -5.22
C GLN A 61 -4.37 -19.51 -4.38
N TYR A 62 -3.08 -19.30 -4.11
CA TYR A 62 -2.60 -18.12 -3.41
C TYR A 62 -2.31 -16.99 -4.41
N LEU A 63 -3.12 -15.93 -4.38
CA LEU A 63 -2.97 -14.76 -5.25
C LEU A 63 -2.93 -15.12 -6.75
N MET A 64 -2.88 -14.11 -7.61
CA MET A 64 -2.77 -14.23 -9.06
C MET A 64 -3.90 -15.03 -9.71
N HIS A 65 -5.05 -15.16 -9.04
CA HIS A 65 -6.24 -15.72 -9.66
C HIS A 65 -6.62 -14.87 -10.88
N PRO A 66 -7.07 -15.45 -12.02
CA PRO A 66 -7.36 -14.69 -13.23
C PRO A 66 -8.30 -13.47 -13.03
N SER A 67 -9.20 -13.55 -12.05
CA SER A 67 -10.11 -12.44 -11.68
C SER A 67 -9.43 -11.25 -10.98
N PHE A 68 -8.31 -11.47 -10.30
CA PHE A 68 -7.58 -10.50 -9.45
C PHE A 68 -6.12 -10.30 -9.86
N TYR A 69 -5.66 -10.95 -10.92
CA TYR A 69 -4.26 -10.98 -11.36
C TYR A 69 -3.61 -9.59 -11.42
N TRP A 70 -4.33 -8.61 -11.97
CA TRP A 70 -3.80 -7.25 -12.13
C TRP A 70 -3.69 -6.52 -10.79
N GLU A 71 -4.71 -6.64 -9.93
CA GLU A 71 -4.67 -6.08 -8.58
C GLU A 71 -3.53 -6.67 -7.75
N ASP A 72 -3.26 -7.96 -7.91
CA ASP A 72 -2.16 -8.64 -7.23
C ASP A 72 -0.81 -8.19 -7.77
N ALA A 73 -0.64 -8.14 -9.09
CA ALA A 73 0.59 -7.64 -9.72
C ALA A 73 0.94 -6.22 -9.26
N VAL A 74 -0.05 -5.33 -9.20
CA VAL A 74 0.14 -3.96 -8.70
C VAL A 74 0.45 -3.96 -7.19
N SER A 75 -0.24 -4.80 -6.41
CA SER A 75 0.02 -4.94 -4.96
C SER A 75 1.44 -5.44 -4.68
N PHE A 76 1.98 -6.35 -5.50
CA PHE A 76 3.37 -6.77 -5.43
C PHE A 76 4.33 -5.61 -5.68
N ALA A 77 4.04 -4.73 -6.64
CA ALA A 77 4.86 -3.54 -6.88
C ALA A 77 4.83 -2.57 -5.68
N VAL A 78 3.65 -2.33 -5.09
CA VAL A 78 3.51 -1.50 -3.88
C VAL A 78 4.29 -2.11 -2.71
N ILE A 79 4.16 -3.41 -2.49
CA ILE A 79 4.91 -4.15 -1.46
C ILE A 79 6.41 -4.08 -1.69
N ALA A 80 6.87 -4.23 -2.92
CA ALA A 80 8.29 -4.14 -3.26
C ALA A 80 8.87 -2.77 -2.88
N LEU A 81 8.17 -1.67 -3.19
CA LEU A 81 8.61 -0.33 -2.84
C LEU A 81 8.60 -0.07 -1.33
N HIS A 82 7.58 -0.53 -0.62
CA HIS A 82 7.55 -0.49 0.84
C HIS A 82 8.69 -1.31 1.48
N THR A 83 9.02 -2.45 0.89
CA THR A 83 10.15 -3.29 1.33
C THR A 83 11.48 -2.58 1.05
N ALA A 84 11.64 -1.98 -0.13
CA ALA A 84 12.82 -1.19 -0.48
C ALA A 84 13.00 0.02 0.47
N TYR A 85 11.92 0.68 0.87
CA TYR A 85 11.94 1.72 1.88
C TYR A 85 12.52 1.21 3.20
N LEU A 86 12.05 0.06 3.71
CA LEU A 86 12.54 -0.50 4.98
C LEU A 86 14.03 -0.88 4.88
N VAL A 87 14.43 -1.52 3.79
CA VAL A 87 15.83 -1.88 3.54
C VAL A 87 16.72 -0.63 3.52
N ALA A 88 16.30 0.42 2.83
CA ALA A 88 17.04 1.67 2.76
C ALA A 88 17.09 2.40 4.11
N LEU A 89 16.00 2.37 4.89
CA LEU A 89 15.91 2.96 6.22
C LEU A 89 16.85 2.28 7.20
N PHE A 90 16.78 0.94 7.32
CA PHE A 90 17.58 0.19 8.29
C PHE A 90 19.05 0.05 7.86
N GLY A 91 19.32 0.02 6.56
CA GLY A 91 20.68 -0.02 6.02
C GLY A 91 21.38 1.35 6.00
N GLY A 92 20.63 2.45 6.20
CA GLY A 92 21.17 3.80 6.10
C GLY A 92 21.68 4.16 4.70
N PHE A 93 21.16 3.50 3.66
CA PHE A 93 21.69 3.61 2.29
C PHE A 93 21.37 4.95 1.62
N VAL A 94 20.31 5.63 2.05
CA VAL A 94 19.85 6.88 1.47
C VAL A 94 19.41 7.87 2.55
N GLY A 95 19.45 9.16 2.22
CA GLY A 95 19.02 10.21 3.14
C GLY A 95 17.50 10.28 3.34
N PRO A 96 17.04 11.01 4.38
CA PRO A 96 15.62 11.19 4.71
C PRO A 96 14.72 11.58 3.53
N VAL A 97 15.14 12.52 2.69
CA VAL A 97 14.36 12.98 1.53
C VAL A 97 14.16 11.86 0.51
N ALA A 98 15.18 11.06 0.24
CA ALA A 98 15.10 9.94 -0.70
C ALA A 98 14.15 8.84 -0.18
N LEU A 99 14.17 8.56 1.13
CA LEU A 99 13.20 7.65 1.76
C LEU A 99 11.75 8.11 1.50
N MET A 100 11.47 9.40 1.68
CA MET A 100 10.12 9.93 1.43
C MET A 100 9.68 9.77 -0.02
N TRP A 101 10.59 9.96 -0.98
CA TRP A 101 10.27 9.75 -2.39
C TRP A 101 9.99 8.28 -2.72
N ILE A 102 10.70 7.33 -2.10
CA ILE A 102 10.37 5.90 -2.22
C ILE A 102 8.95 5.63 -1.69
N ALA A 103 8.61 6.20 -0.52
CA ALA A 103 7.27 6.08 0.04
C ALA A 103 6.20 6.70 -0.89
N LEU A 104 6.43 7.89 -1.43
CA LEU A 104 5.51 8.55 -2.37
C LEU A 104 5.35 7.76 -3.68
N ALA A 105 6.41 7.12 -4.18
CA ALA A 105 6.30 6.23 -5.33
C ALA A 105 5.36 5.05 -5.03
N ALA A 106 5.50 4.41 -3.86
CA ALA A 106 4.60 3.34 -3.43
C ALA A 106 3.15 3.82 -3.31
N TYR A 107 2.97 5.03 -2.81
CA TYR A 107 1.67 5.68 -2.61
C TYR A 107 0.98 6.01 -3.93
N GLY A 108 1.74 6.51 -4.91
CA GLY A 108 1.23 6.75 -6.27
C GLY A 108 0.71 5.46 -6.92
N ILE A 109 1.48 4.37 -6.84
CA ILE A 109 1.06 3.07 -7.38
C ILE A 109 -0.18 2.55 -6.63
N TYR A 110 -0.23 2.70 -5.31
CA TYR A 110 -1.41 2.32 -4.53
C TYR A 110 -2.69 3.07 -4.96
N VAL A 111 -2.60 4.37 -5.25
CA VAL A 111 -3.75 5.15 -5.73
C VAL A 111 -4.25 4.63 -7.08
N VAL A 112 -3.35 4.29 -8.00
CA VAL A 112 -3.73 3.67 -9.29
C VAL A 112 -4.51 2.38 -9.05
N ASN A 113 -4.03 1.51 -8.16
CA ASN A 113 -4.73 0.27 -7.81
C ASN A 113 -6.11 0.52 -7.21
N ALA A 114 -6.23 1.50 -6.30
CA ALA A 114 -7.48 1.85 -5.66
C ALA A 114 -8.52 2.40 -6.66
N VAL A 115 -8.08 3.23 -7.61
CA VAL A 115 -8.95 3.77 -8.68
C VAL A 115 -9.48 2.63 -9.57
N GLN A 116 -8.62 1.67 -9.93
CA GLN A 116 -9.03 0.49 -10.70
C GLN A 116 -10.11 -0.33 -9.97
N PHE A 117 -9.91 -0.57 -8.68
CA PHE A 117 -10.88 -1.31 -7.85
C PHE A 117 -12.25 -0.61 -7.78
N VAL A 118 -12.27 0.71 -7.56
CA VAL A 118 -13.51 1.50 -7.56
C VAL A 118 -14.21 1.46 -8.92
N GLY A 119 -13.44 1.49 -10.02
CA GLY A 119 -13.96 1.34 -11.37
C GLY A 119 -14.70 0.01 -11.58
N LYS A 120 -14.09 -1.11 -11.19
CA LYS A 120 -14.72 -2.45 -11.25
C LYS A 120 -16.02 -2.51 -10.46
N MET A 121 -16.07 -1.94 -9.25
CA MET A 121 -17.31 -1.90 -8.45
C MET A 121 -18.44 -1.11 -9.12
N ARG A 122 -18.12 -0.05 -9.86
CA ARG A 122 -19.13 0.75 -10.58
C ARG A 122 -19.70 -0.03 -11.75
N GLN A 123 -18.86 -0.73 -12.51
CA GLN A 123 -19.30 -1.57 -13.63
C GLN A 123 -20.21 -2.71 -13.14
N ALA A 124 -19.79 -3.43 -12.10
CA ALA A 124 -20.60 -4.51 -11.51
C ALA A 124 -21.97 -4.05 -10.99
N ARG A 125 -22.10 -2.78 -10.57
CA ARG A 125 -23.39 -2.19 -10.17
C ARG A 125 -24.23 -1.71 -11.35
N ALA A 126 -23.62 -1.35 -12.47
CA ALA A 126 -24.33 -0.92 -13.67
C ALA A 126 -24.88 -2.13 -14.48
N GLU A 127 -24.30 -3.30 -14.29
CA GLU A 127 -24.69 -4.56 -14.92
C GLU A 127 -25.72 -5.38 -14.11
N ALA A 128 -26.04 -4.95 -12.87
CA ALA A 128 -26.99 -5.59 -11.96
C ALA A 128 -28.35 -4.88 -11.93
#